data_AF-A0A7K4VUH0-F1
#
_entry.id   AF-A0A7K4VUH0-F1
#
_cell.length_a   1.000
_cell.length_b   1.000
_cell.length_c   1.000
_cell.angle_alpha   90.00
_cell.angle_beta   90.00
_cell.angle_gamma   90.00
#
_symmetry.space_group_name_H-M   'P 1'
#
loop_
_entity.id
_entity.type
_entity.pdbx_description
1 polymer ?
#
loop_
_entity_poly.entity_id
_entity_poly.type
_entity_poly.pdbx_seq_one_letter_code
_entity_poly.pdbx_strand_id
1 'polypeptide(L)'
;MCSPGEAPPGPAPAGDLPPEWETDDERMAFLFSAFKQSREVNSTEWDSKMAFWVGLVLARGRRRGAVRTCLRELQNGFERRGSVPLGLGTVLRELLRRGKLQRESDFMASVSLPWQGWHWVGFQVLPSQTIPCSCLAGSLQEKAEEVYRLYQSSALSSHPVVALSELRSLCAGLCPDERTFYLLLLQLQKEKRVTILEQNGEKIVKFARGLHAKVSPMNDVDIGVYQLMQSEQLLSQKVESLSQEAEKCKEDARSACRAGKKQLALRCLKAKRRTERRIEELHSKLDAVQGILDRIYASQTDQMV
;
A
#
# COMPACT_ATOMS: atom_id res chain seq x y z
N MET A 1 -10.80 -15.32 21.02
CA MET A 1 -9.50 -16.01 21.17
C MET A 1 -8.49 -15.21 20.38
N CYS A 2 -7.55 -14.55 21.06
CA CYS A 2 -6.58 -13.64 20.44
C CYS A 2 -5.48 -14.44 19.72
N SER A 3 -5.11 -13.99 18.52
CA SER A 3 -3.87 -14.39 17.87
C SER A 3 -2.67 -13.82 18.64
N PRO A 4 -1.62 -14.62 18.91
CA PRO A 4 -0.41 -14.15 19.57
C PRO A 4 0.60 -13.64 18.52
N GLY A 5 1.25 -12.51 18.79
CA GLY A 5 2.40 -12.08 18.00
C GLY A 5 2.47 -10.58 17.70
N GLU A 6 2.33 -9.72 18.71
CA GLU A 6 2.86 -8.37 18.61
C GLU A 6 3.86 -8.22 19.77
N ALA A 7 5.14 -8.17 19.43
CA ALA A 7 6.20 -7.93 20.41
C ALA A 7 5.95 -6.58 21.09
N PRO A 8 6.17 -6.45 22.41
CA PRO A 8 6.05 -5.17 23.08
C PRO A 8 7.01 -4.17 22.40
N PRO A 9 6.56 -2.94 22.09
CA PRO A 9 7.46 -1.94 21.53
C PRO A 9 8.58 -1.69 22.54
N GLY A 10 9.82 -1.99 22.13
CA GLY A 10 11.00 -1.70 22.94
C GLY A 10 11.14 -0.20 23.24
N PRO A 11 11.99 0.19 24.19
CA PRO A 11 12.25 1.59 24.53
C PRO A 11 12.58 2.39 23.26
N ALA A 12 12.18 3.67 23.24
CA ALA A 12 12.42 4.52 22.09
C ALA A 12 13.92 4.52 21.71
N PRO A 13 14.28 4.28 20.42
CA PRO A 13 15.66 4.24 20.00
C PRO A 13 16.33 5.61 20.23
N ALA A 14 17.64 5.58 20.46
CA ALA A 14 18.45 6.77 20.67
C ALA A 14 18.25 7.77 19.51
N GLY A 15 17.84 9.00 19.84
CA GLY A 15 17.55 10.07 18.87
C GLY A 15 16.06 10.46 18.74
N ASP A 16 15.14 9.71 19.34
CA ASP A 16 13.70 10.02 19.29
C ASP A 16 13.23 11.04 20.35
N LEU A 17 14.06 11.36 21.35
CA LEU A 17 13.72 12.16 22.52
C LEU A 17 14.70 13.33 22.70
N PRO A 18 14.26 14.47 23.26
CA PRO A 18 15.13 15.60 23.56
C PRO A 18 16.29 15.23 24.51
N PRO A 19 17.46 15.88 24.42
CA PRO A 19 18.59 15.63 25.33
C PRO A 19 18.23 15.83 26.80
N GLU A 20 17.38 16.82 27.10
CA GLU A 20 16.88 17.10 28.44
C GLU A 20 15.96 16.00 29.01
N TRP A 21 15.55 15.02 28.19
CA TRP A 21 14.60 13.99 28.58
C TRP A 21 15.06 13.16 29.77
N GLU A 22 16.37 12.88 29.87
CA GLU A 22 16.92 12.09 30.99
C GLU A 22 17.51 12.93 32.11
N THR A 23 17.98 14.14 31.81
CA THR A 23 18.78 14.95 32.74
C THR A 23 17.96 15.96 33.54
N ASP A 24 16.79 16.39 33.06
CA ASP A 24 15.98 17.44 33.69
C ASP A 24 14.71 16.85 34.32
N ASP A 25 14.82 16.40 35.58
CA ASP A 25 13.71 15.78 36.31
C ASP A 25 12.55 16.75 36.59
N GLU A 26 12.84 18.02 36.88
CA GLU A 26 11.82 19.03 37.19
C GLU A 26 10.96 19.37 35.97
N ARG A 27 11.60 19.66 34.82
CA ARG A 27 10.88 19.96 33.58
C ARG A 27 10.05 18.77 33.12
N MET A 28 10.57 17.57 33.27
CA MET A 28 9.86 16.35 32.86
C MET A 28 8.70 16.03 33.79
N ALA A 29 8.82 16.27 35.10
CA ALA A 29 7.68 16.19 36.02
C ALA A 29 6.56 17.16 35.62
N PHE A 30 6.93 18.39 35.25
CA PHE A 30 6.00 19.35 34.68
C PHE A 30 5.35 18.81 33.40
N LEU A 31 6.12 18.32 32.43
CA LEU A 31 5.61 17.84 31.14
C LEU A 31 4.72 16.58 31.26
N PHE A 32 5.00 15.68 32.22
CA PHE A 32 4.27 14.43 32.40
C PHE A 32 2.97 14.59 33.18
N SER A 33 2.84 15.64 33.97
CA SER A 33 1.59 15.93 34.70
C SER A 33 0.41 16.19 33.76
N ALA A 34 -0.81 16.04 34.27
CA ALA A 34 -2.01 16.36 33.51
C ALA A 34 -2.04 17.85 33.10
N PHE A 35 -2.76 18.15 32.02
CA PHE A 35 -3.15 19.53 31.75
C PHE A 35 -4.10 20.02 32.84
N LYS A 36 -4.13 21.33 33.10
CA LYS A 36 -5.11 21.94 34.02
C LYS A 36 -6.55 21.76 33.50
N GLN A 37 -7.56 22.14 34.27
CA GLN A 37 -8.96 22.00 33.81
C GLN A 37 -9.31 22.98 32.69
N SER A 38 -8.73 24.19 32.70
CA SER A 38 -8.88 25.16 31.61
C SER A 38 -7.57 25.89 31.31
N ARG A 39 -7.42 26.30 30.04
CA ARG A 39 -6.29 27.14 29.58
C ARG A 39 -6.28 28.51 30.26
N GLU A 40 -7.46 29.00 30.64
CA GLU A 40 -7.67 30.32 31.25
C GLU A 40 -7.00 30.49 32.62
N VAL A 41 -6.78 29.38 33.34
CA VAL A 41 -6.14 29.41 34.66
C VAL A 41 -4.64 29.68 34.57
N ASN A 42 -3.98 29.22 33.50
CA ASN A 42 -2.56 29.51 33.23
C ASN A 42 -2.24 29.25 31.76
N SER A 43 -2.40 30.27 30.91
CA SER A 43 -2.23 30.13 29.47
C SER A 43 -0.78 29.86 29.07
N THR A 44 0.19 30.42 29.81
CA THR A 44 1.61 30.31 29.48
C THR A 44 2.14 28.89 29.68
N GLU A 45 1.87 28.29 30.84
CA GLU A 45 2.24 26.89 31.11
C GLU A 45 1.52 25.93 30.16
N TRP A 46 0.23 26.17 29.93
CA TRP A 46 -0.58 25.37 29.02
C TRP A 46 0.00 25.36 27.60
N ASP A 47 0.25 26.55 27.05
CA ASP A 47 0.68 26.71 25.67
C ASP A 47 2.11 26.17 25.48
N SER A 48 3.00 26.39 26.45
CA SER A 48 4.35 25.83 26.46
C SER A 48 4.34 24.30 26.44
N LYS A 49 3.56 23.68 27.34
CA LYS A 49 3.40 22.23 27.41
C LYS A 49 2.76 21.66 26.13
N MET A 50 1.75 22.33 25.60
CA MET A 50 1.09 21.95 24.36
C MET A 50 2.05 22.02 23.16
N ALA A 51 2.81 23.10 23.03
CA ALA A 51 3.78 23.29 21.96
C ALA A 51 4.85 22.18 21.98
N PHE A 52 5.39 21.87 23.17
CA PHE A 52 6.35 20.78 23.35
C PHE A 52 5.79 19.44 22.85
N TRP A 53 4.63 19.01 23.38
CA TRP A 53 4.08 17.70 23.04
C TRP A 53 3.60 17.61 21.60
N VAL A 54 3.00 18.65 21.04
CA VAL A 54 2.63 18.71 19.61
C VAL A 54 3.88 18.54 18.75
N GLY A 55 4.94 19.28 19.05
CA GLY A 55 6.21 19.18 18.34
C GLY A 55 6.77 17.77 18.39
N LEU A 56 6.83 17.16 19.58
CA LEU A 56 7.41 15.85 19.79
C LEU A 56 6.61 14.72 19.13
N VAL A 57 5.26 14.74 19.24
CA VAL A 57 4.38 13.76 18.60
C VAL A 57 4.52 13.80 17.08
N LEU A 58 4.47 14.99 16.47
CA LEU A 58 4.59 15.14 15.02
C LEU A 58 5.99 14.80 14.52
N ALA A 59 7.04 15.18 15.27
CA ALA A 59 8.42 14.86 14.92
C ALA A 59 8.69 13.36 14.99
N ARG A 60 8.18 12.67 16.03
CA ARG A 60 8.27 11.20 16.15
C ARG A 60 7.57 10.51 14.99
N GLY A 61 6.35 10.95 14.64
CA GLY A 61 5.61 10.42 13.51
C GLY A 61 6.40 10.53 12.20
N ARG A 62 6.98 11.70 11.93
CA ARG A 62 7.82 11.94 10.74
C ARG A 62 9.09 11.09 10.73
N ARG A 63 9.87 11.07 11.83
CA ARG A 63 11.12 10.28 11.90
C ARG A 63 10.89 8.79 11.66
N ARG A 64 9.77 8.27 12.15
CA ARG A 64 9.39 6.87 11.97
C ARG A 64 8.68 6.59 10.65
N GLY A 65 8.40 7.61 9.84
CA GLY A 65 7.57 7.47 8.63
C GLY A 65 6.15 6.99 8.93
N ALA A 66 5.66 7.19 10.16
CA ALA A 66 4.37 6.71 10.59
C ALA A 66 3.25 7.59 10.03
N VAL A 67 2.22 6.94 9.48
CA VAL A 67 1.00 7.59 8.95
C VAL A 67 -0.14 7.58 9.96
N ARG A 68 -0.02 6.78 11.01
CA ARG A 68 -1.00 6.58 12.07
C ARG A 68 -0.34 6.72 13.43
N THR A 69 -1.11 7.11 14.44
CA THR A 69 -0.68 7.07 15.83
C THR A 69 -1.86 6.90 16.78
N CYS A 70 -1.63 6.33 17.95
CA CYS A 70 -2.65 6.23 19.00
C CYS A 70 -2.10 6.58 20.38
N LEU A 71 -3.01 6.86 21.33
CA LEU A 71 -2.63 7.28 22.69
C LEU A 71 -1.70 6.25 23.35
N ARG A 72 -2.01 4.96 23.23
CA ARG A 72 -1.25 3.88 23.88
C ARG A 72 0.17 3.77 23.34
N GLU A 73 0.32 3.85 22.02
CA GLU A 73 1.63 3.84 21.37
C GLU A 73 2.49 5.03 21.81
N LEU A 74 1.90 6.23 21.88
CA LEU A 74 2.60 7.43 22.35
C LEU A 74 2.95 7.36 23.83
N GLN A 75 2.05 6.84 24.68
CA GLN A 75 2.31 6.66 26.11
C GLN A 75 3.48 5.71 26.34
N ASN A 76 3.48 4.54 25.69
CA ASN A 76 4.59 3.59 25.76
C ASN A 76 5.87 4.17 25.16
N GLY A 77 5.74 4.87 24.03
CA GLY A 77 6.88 5.45 23.31
C GLY A 77 7.55 6.64 24.00
N PHE A 78 6.83 7.28 24.91
CA PHE A 78 7.30 8.38 25.76
C PHE A 78 7.33 7.98 27.24
N GLU A 79 7.35 6.68 27.55
CA GLU A 79 7.51 6.23 28.92
C GLU A 79 8.88 6.68 29.45
N ARG A 80 8.90 7.12 30.70
CA ARG A 80 10.12 7.48 31.42
C ARG A 80 10.03 6.98 32.86
N ARG A 81 11.00 6.16 33.27
CA ARG A 81 11.09 5.61 34.64
C ARG A 81 9.75 5.04 35.15
N GLY A 82 9.04 4.30 34.30
CA GLY A 82 7.73 3.71 34.62
C GLY A 82 6.55 4.68 34.63
N SER A 83 6.77 5.96 34.33
CA SER A 83 5.72 6.97 34.20
C SER A 83 5.40 7.23 32.73
N VAL A 84 4.13 7.50 32.42
CA VAL A 84 3.69 7.92 31.08
C VAL A 84 3.11 9.33 31.13
N PRO A 85 3.17 10.12 30.04
CA PRO A 85 2.68 11.48 30.07
C PRO A 85 1.14 11.53 30.08
N LEU A 86 0.56 12.07 31.15
CA LEU A 86 -0.89 12.11 31.38
C LEU A 86 -1.62 13.06 30.41
N GLY A 87 -0.89 14.04 29.87
CA GLY A 87 -1.44 15.08 29.01
C GLY A 87 -1.70 14.66 27.55
N LEU A 88 -1.20 13.51 27.09
CA LEU A 88 -1.22 13.14 25.67
C LEU A 88 -2.63 13.04 25.08
N GLY A 89 -3.63 12.60 25.86
CA GLY A 89 -5.02 12.57 25.40
C GLY A 89 -5.56 13.97 25.05
N THR A 90 -5.14 15.00 25.79
CA THR A 90 -5.49 16.40 25.50
C THR A 90 -4.75 16.91 24.27
N VAL A 91 -3.48 16.53 24.10
CA VAL A 91 -2.68 16.87 22.91
C VAL A 91 -3.29 16.27 21.64
N LEU A 92 -3.70 14.99 21.67
CA LEU A 92 -4.35 14.34 20.53
C LEU A 92 -5.68 15.01 20.15
N ARG A 93 -6.49 15.40 21.13
CA ARG A 93 -7.73 16.16 20.89
C ARG A 93 -7.45 17.51 20.25
N GLU A 94 -6.42 18.22 20.70
CA GLU A 94 -6.03 19.50 20.10
C GLU A 94 -5.50 19.34 18.67
N LEU A 95 -4.71 18.29 18.41
CA LEU A 95 -4.24 17.96 17.06
C LEU A 95 -5.39 17.60 16.11
N LEU A 96 -6.42 16.88 16.59
CA LEU A 96 -7.65 16.62 15.85
C LEU A 96 -8.40 17.93 15.55
N ARG A 97 -8.57 18.80 16.57
CA ARG A 97 -9.23 20.10 16.41
C ARG A 97 -8.53 21.01 15.39
N ARG A 98 -7.20 20.96 15.34
CA ARG A 98 -6.37 21.72 14.38
C ARG A 98 -6.25 21.04 13.00
N GLY A 99 -6.86 19.88 12.78
CA GLY A 99 -6.76 19.11 11.53
C GLY A 99 -5.36 18.56 11.24
N LYS A 100 -4.47 18.51 12.24
CA LYS A 100 -3.16 17.85 12.13
C LYS A 100 -3.26 16.33 12.28
N LEU A 101 -4.28 15.89 13.02
CA LEU A 101 -4.75 14.52 13.04
C LEU A 101 -6.15 14.46 12.44
N GLN A 102 -6.50 13.30 11.89
CA GLN A 102 -7.86 12.97 11.48
C GLN A 102 -8.18 11.56 11.96
N ARG A 103 -9.39 11.32 12.49
CA ARG A 103 -9.80 9.94 12.82
C ARG A 103 -9.87 9.12 11.53
N GLU A 104 -9.48 7.85 11.61
CA GLU A 104 -9.56 6.97 10.44
C GLU A 104 -10.98 6.90 9.87
N SER A 105 -12.00 6.82 10.73
CA SER A 105 -13.43 6.84 10.35
C SER A 105 -13.80 8.07 9.52
N ASP A 106 -13.37 9.24 10.00
CA ASP A 106 -13.72 10.53 9.42
C ASP A 106 -12.94 10.74 8.13
N PHE A 107 -11.70 10.24 8.07
CA PHE A 107 -10.88 10.25 6.86
C PHE A 107 -11.52 9.40 5.76
N MET A 108 -11.92 8.18 6.07
CA MET A 108 -12.65 7.32 5.13
C MET A 108 -13.94 8.00 4.68
N ALA A 109 -14.78 8.46 5.60
CA ALA A 109 -16.03 9.15 5.24
C ALA A 109 -15.80 10.38 4.34
N SER A 110 -14.62 11.02 4.40
CA SER A 110 -14.28 12.16 3.55
C SER A 110 -13.99 11.81 2.09
N VAL A 111 -13.72 10.55 1.77
CA VAL A 111 -13.54 10.09 0.39
C VAL A 111 -14.90 9.56 -0.09
N SER A 112 -15.47 10.13 -1.13
CA SER A 112 -16.76 9.69 -1.66
C SER A 112 -16.61 8.38 -2.44
N LEU A 113 -16.45 7.25 -1.73
CA LEU A 113 -16.66 5.93 -2.30
C LEU A 113 -18.14 5.56 -2.17
N PRO A 114 -18.74 4.90 -3.19
CA PRO A 114 -20.00 4.18 -3.01
C PRO A 114 -19.89 3.32 -1.76
N TRP A 115 -20.94 3.23 -0.94
CA TRP A 115 -20.86 2.54 0.35
C TRP A 115 -20.41 1.07 0.23
N GLN A 116 -20.55 0.44 -0.95
CA GLN A 116 -19.99 -0.87 -1.28
C GLN A 116 -18.44 -0.93 -1.29
N GLY A 117 -17.76 0.23 -1.42
CA GLY A 117 -16.31 0.35 -1.55
C GLY A 117 -15.51 0.20 -0.24
N TRP A 118 -16.17 0.20 0.91
CA TRP A 118 -15.47 0.16 2.21
C TRP A 118 -15.30 -1.25 2.76
N HIS A 119 -16.25 -2.14 2.43
CA HIS A 119 -16.28 -3.52 2.93
C HIS A 119 -15.04 -4.31 2.51
N TRP A 120 -14.47 -4.01 1.35
CA TRP A 120 -13.33 -4.73 0.78
C TRP A 120 -11.97 -4.29 1.30
N VAL A 121 -11.91 -3.19 2.07
CA VAL A 121 -10.69 -2.72 2.75
C VAL A 121 -10.53 -3.42 4.11
N GLY A 122 -11.48 -4.28 4.50
CA GLY A 122 -11.45 -4.98 5.81
C GLY A 122 -11.65 -4.04 7.00
N PHE A 123 -12.10 -2.81 6.77
CA PHE A 123 -12.40 -1.84 7.81
C PHE A 123 -13.77 -2.16 8.43
N GLN A 124 -13.80 -3.12 9.36
CA GLN A 124 -14.88 -3.14 10.33
C GLN A 124 -14.62 -1.98 11.31
N VAL A 125 -15.52 -0.99 11.34
CA VAL A 125 -15.57 -0.01 12.41
C VAL A 125 -16.02 -0.75 13.66
N LEU A 126 -15.13 -1.50 14.30
CA LEU A 126 -15.42 -2.04 15.62
C LEU A 126 -15.56 -0.84 16.56
N PRO A 127 -16.65 -0.77 17.34
CA PRO A 127 -16.78 0.20 18.42
C PRO A 127 -15.77 -0.18 19.52
N SER A 128 -14.51 0.19 19.33
CA SER A 128 -13.49 0.02 20.36
C SER A 128 -13.61 1.16 21.36
N GLN A 129 -13.69 0.83 22.64
CA GLN A 129 -13.71 1.80 23.76
C GLN A 129 -12.34 2.46 23.98
N THR A 130 -11.31 2.08 23.22
CA THR A 130 -10.01 2.75 23.21
C THR A 130 -10.03 3.87 22.18
N ILE A 131 -9.35 4.99 22.47
CA ILE A 131 -9.21 6.10 21.52
C ILE A 131 -8.66 5.52 20.21
N PRO A 132 -9.44 5.55 19.11
CA PRO A 132 -9.02 4.95 17.85
C PRO A 132 -7.72 5.59 17.37
N CYS A 133 -6.89 4.82 16.67
CA CYS A 133 -5.76 5.37 15.94
C CYS A 133 -6.23 6.51 15.02
N SER A 134 -5.43 7.57 14.94
CA SER A 134 -5.70 8.72 14.09
C SER A 134 -4.61 8.84 13.03
N CYS A 135 -5.00 9.22 11.82
CA CYS A 135 -4.11 9.51 10.71
C CYS A 135 -3.36 10.82 10.96
N LEU A 136 -2.05 10.81 10.74
CA LEU A 136 -1.20 12.00 10.70
C LEU A 136 -1.35 12.64 9.32
N ALA A 137 -2.16 13.70 9.22
CA ALA A 137 -2.58 14.27 7.93
C ALA A 137 -1.38 14.65 7.03
N GLY A 138 -0.35 15.28 7.60
CA GLY A 138 0.86 15.66 6.85
C GLY A 138 1.67 14.44 6.38
N SER A 139 1.96 13.51 7.29
CA SER A 139 2.69 12.28 6.95
C SER A 139 1.96 11.43 5.93
N LEU A 140 0.63 11.39 5.98
CA LEU A 140 -0.19 10.61 5.05
C LEU A 140 -0.08 11.14 3.61
N GLN A 141 -0.09 12.47 3.45
CA GLN A 141 0.12 13.12 2.15
C GLN A 141 1.53 12.86 1.60
N GLU A 142 2.55 13.09 2.43
CA GLU A 142 3.96 12.87 2.05
C GLU A 142 4.20 11.41 1.60
N LYS A 143 3.68 10.45 2.36
CA LYS A 143 3.81 9.02 2.06
C LYS A 143 2.96 8.58 0.86
N ALA A 144 1.80 9.20 0.65
CA ALA A 144 0.98 8.91 -0.52
C ALA A 144 1.71 9.35 -1.80
N GLU A 145 2.36 10.50 -1.77
CA GLU A 145 3.18 10.97 -2.90
C GLU A 145 4.44 10.10 -3.10
N GLU A 146 5.03 9.52 -2.04
CA GLU A 146 6.06 8.48 -2.20
C GLU A 146 5.55 7.24 -2.95
N VAL A 147 4.35 6.74 -2.61
CA VAL A 147 3.71 5.61 -3.32
C VAL A 147 3.47 5.96 -4.79
N TYR A 148 2.97 7.17 -5.06
CA TYR A 148 2.74 7.61 -6.43
C TYR A 148 4.04 7.73 -7.23
N ARG A 149 5.10 8.31 -6.65
CA ARG A 149 6.43 8.37 -7.28
C ARG A 149 7.02 6.99 -7.53
N LEU A 150 6.85 6.05 -6.58
CA LEU A 150 7.32 4.68 -6.75
C LEU A 150 6.61 4.01 -7.94
N TYR A 151 5.28 4.15 -8.04
CA TYR A 151 4.53 3.69 -9.20
C TYR A 151 5.08 4.28 -10.51
N GLN A 152 5.27 5.61 -10.58
CA GLN A 152 5.80 6.28 -11.78
C GLN A 152 7.19 5.81 -12.19
N SER A 153 8.04 5.44 -11.23
CA SER A 153 9.38 4.92 -11.51
C SER A 153 9.42 3.42 -11.86
N SER A 154 8.28 2.72 -11.75
CA SER A 154 8.20 1.27 -11.92
C SER A 154 7.75 0.88 -13.33
N ALA A 155 7.97 -0.39 -13.69
CA ALA A 155 7.44 -0.96 -14.92
C ALA A 155 5.90 -0.93 -14.99
N LEU A 156 5.20 -0.85 -13.85
CA LEU A 156 3.74 -0.76 -13.81
C LEU A 156 3.19 0.54 -14.41
N SER A 157 4.02 1.58 -14.53
CA SER A 157 3.63 2.88 -15.09
C SER A 157 3.39 2.86 -16.61
N SER A 158 3.89 1.84 -17.32
CA SER A 158 3.61 1.64 -18.75
C SER A 158 2.12 1.35 -18.98
N HIS A 159 1.45 0.77 -17.99
CA HIS A 159 0.06 0.35 -18.09
C HIS A 159 -0.88 1.40 -17.46
N PRO A 160 -2.01 1.73 -18.12
CA PRO A 160 -2.99 2.71 -17.61
C PRO A 160 -3.71 2.22 -16.36
N VAL A 161 -3.86 0.90 -16.25
CA VAL A 161 -4.59 0.19 -15.21
C VAL A 161 -3.74 -0.99 -14.77
N VAL A 162 -3.66 -1.20 -13.47
CA VAL A 162 -2.85 -2.27 -12.86
C VAL A 162 -3.63 -3.01 -11.80
N ALA A 163 -3.24 -4.25 -11.53
CA ALA A 163 -3.83 -5.01 -10.44
C ALA A 163 -3.43 -4.38 -9.09
N LEU A 164 -4.38 -4.30 -8.16
CA LEU A 164 -4.10 -3.80 -6.81
C LEU A 164 -3.06 -4.67 -6.09
N SER A 165 -3.07 -5.98 -6.36
CA SER A 165 -2.12 -6.96 -5.82
C SER A 165 -0.68 -6.65 -6.26
N GLU A 166 -0.48 -6.30 -7.52
CA GLU A 166 0.83 -5.90 -8.08
C GLU A 166 1.30 -4.57 -7.47
N LEU A 167 0.41 -3.59 -7.38
CA LEU A 167 0.71 -2.31 -6.73
C LEU A 167 1.10 -2.51 -5.26
N ARG A 168 0.40 -3.40 -4.54
CA ARG A 168 0.73 -3.75 -3.16
C ARG A 168 2.10 -4.41 -3.06
N SER A 169 2.43 -5.32 -3.97
CA SER A 169 3.74 -5.96 -4.03
C SER A 169 4.85 -4.92 -4.23
N LEU A 170 4.65 -3.98 -5.16
CA LEU A 170 5.55 -2.85 -5.39
C LEU A 170 5.75 -2.01 -4.11
N CYS A 171 4.66 -1.75 -3.37
CA CYS A 171 4.68 -0.89 -2.19
C CYS A 171 5.06 -1.62 -0.89
N ALA A 172 5.38 -2.92 -0.92
CA ALA A 172 5.63 -3.71 0.30
C ALA A 172 6.78 -3.17 1.16
N GLY A 173 7.78 -2.53 0.55
CA GLY A 173 8.88 -1.89 1.28
C GLY A 173 8.54 -0.53 1.92
N LEU A 174 7.51 0.17 1.41
CA LEU A 174 7.07 1.48 1.94
C LEU A 174 5.95 1.33 2.98
N CYS A 175 5.14 0.30 2.85
CA CYS A 175 3.96 0.08 3.67
C CYS A 175 4.25 -1.05 4.69
N PRO A 176 4.37 -0.74 6.00
CA PRO A 176 4.66 -1.75 7.01
C PRO A 176 3.53 -2.78 7.16
N ASP A 177 2.31 -2.41 6.78
CA ASP A 177 1.13 -3.22 6.92
C ASP A 177 0.05 -2.86 5.88
N GLU A 178 -0.93 -3.75 5.72
CA GLU A 178 -2.03 -3.61 4.75
C GLU A 178 -2.91 -2.38 5.01
N ARG A 179 -3.14 -2.05 6.29
CA ARG A 179 -3.95 -0.90 6.69
C ARG A 179 -3.30 0.38 6.20
N THR A 180 -1.99 0.51 6.39
CA THR A 180 -1.20 1.64 5.92
C THR A 180 -1.28 1.79 4.41
N PHE A 181 -1.10 0.69 3.66
CA PHE A 181 -1.24 0.71 2.19
C PHE A 181 -2.59 1.27 1.72
N TYR A 182 -3.69 0.80 2.31
CA TYR A 182 -5.02 1.29 1.93
C TYR A 182 -5.28 2.74 2.31
N LEU A 183 -4.79 3.20 3.46
CA LEU A 183 -4.92 4.62 3.85
C LEU A 183 -4.18 5.55 2.86
N LEU A 184 -3.01 5.14 2.40
CA LEU A 184 -2.26 5.87 1.38
C LEU A 184 -3.01 5.90 0.04
N LEU A 185 -3.60 4.76 -0.35
CA LEU A 185 -4.37 4.68 -1.57
C LEU A 185 -5.65 5.53 -1.50
N LEU A 186 -6.33 5.56 -0.35
CA LEU A 186 -7.46 6.46 -0.08
C LEU A 186 -7.04 7.93 -0.13
N GLN A 187 -5.85 8.27 0.36
CA GLN A 187 -5.31 9.63 0.26
C GLN A 187 -5.09 10.02 -1.21
N LEU A 188 -4.50 9.14 -2.03
CA LEU A 188 -4.35 9.37 -3.47
C LEU A 188 -5.71 9.52 -4.16
N GLN A 189 -6.72 8.75 -3.75
CA GLN A 189 -8.06 8.86 -4.33
C GLN A 189 -8.76 10.16 -3.94
N LYS A 190 -8.60 10.60 -2.68
CA LYS A 190 -9.07 11.91 -2.20
C LYS A 190 -8.49 13.06 -3.03
N GLU A 191 -7.22 12.94 -3.41
CA GLU A 191 -6.51 13.88 -4.27
C GLU A 191 -6.82 13.72 -5.76
N LYS A 192 -7.69 12.76 -6.12
CA LYS A 192 -8.03 12.41 -7.50
C LYS A 192 -6.81 12.02 -8.34
N ARG A 193 -5.82 11.37 -7.71
CA ARG A 193 -4.63 10.79 -8.36
C ARG A 193 -4.84 9.34 -8.77
N VAL A 194 -5.78 8.64 -8.12
CA VAL A 194 -6.15 7.25 -8.47
C VAL A 194 -7.65 7.03 -8.42
N THR A 195 -8.13 6.06 -9.19
CA THR A 195 -9.48 5.49 -9.10
C THR A 195 -9.38 3.99 -9.02
N ILE A 196 -10.22 3.38 -8.18
CA ILE A 196 -10.22 1.95 -7.93
C ILE A 196 -11.57 1.37 -8.35
N LEU A 197 -11.54 0.24 -9.04
CA LEU A 197 -12.73 -0.52 -9.41
C LEU A 197 -12.52 -1.98 -9.02
N GLU A 198 -13.60 -2.66 -8.64
CA GLU A 198 -13.61 -4.11 -8.50
C GLU A 198 -14.24 -4.73 -9.74
N GLN A 199 -13.51 -5.63 -10.39
CA GLN A 199 -13.91 -6.33 -11.61
C GLN A 199 -13.68 -7.84 -11.40
N ASN A 200 -14.74 -8.63 -11.51
CA ASN A 200 -14.69 -10.10 -11.35
C ASN A 200 -14.05 -10.58 -10.03
N GLY A 201 -14.21 -9.82 -8.94
CA GLY A 201 -13.63 -10.12 -7.62
C GLY A 201 -12.16 -9.72 -7.46
N GLU A 202 -11.55 -9.12 -8.48
CA GLU A 202 -10.22 -8.51 -8.41
C GLU A 202 -10.32 -6.98 -8.42
N LYS A 203 -9.44 -6.31 -7.69
CA LYS A 203 -9.40 -4.85 -7.67
C LYS A 203 -8.32 -4.34 -8.59
N ILE A 204 -8.69 -3.33 -9.36
CA ILE A 204 -7.82 -2.65 -10.30
C ILE A 204 -7.72 -1.18 -9.98
N VAL A 205 -6.53 -0.63 -10.22
CA VAL A 205 -6.20 0.76 -9.93
C VAL A 205 -5.79 1.46 -11.22
N LYS A 206 -6.46 2.57 -11.52
CA LYS A 206 -6.08 3.50 -12.58
C LYS A 206 -5.42 4.72 -11.95
N PHE A 207 -4.29 5.13 -12.50
CA PHE A 207 -3.55 6.31 -12.05
C PHE A 207 -3.77 7.49 -12.99
N ALA A 208 -3.72 8.71 -12.43
CA ALA A 208 -3.64 9.93 -13.23
C ALA A 208 -2.34 9.94 -14.04
N ARG A 209 -2.43 10.34 -15.31
CA ARG A 209 -1.28 10.46 -16.21
C ARG A 209 -0.92 11.93 -16.41
N GLY A 210 0.32 12.31 -16.07
CA GLY A 210 0.83 13.68 -16.15
C GLY A 210 1.02 14.35 -14.79
N LEU A 211 1.97 15.29 -14.70
CA LEU A 211 2.49 15.86 -13.44
C LEU A 211 1.43 16.54 -12.54
N HIS A 212 0.30 16.97 -13.13
CA HIS A 212 -0.80 17.64 -12.42
C HIS A 212 -2.19 17.18 -12.87
N ALA A 213 -2.28 16.05 -13.58
CA ALA A 213 -3.55 15.57 -14.06
C ALA A 213 -4.41 15.00 -12.91
N LYS A 214 -5.72 15.11 -13.05
CA LYS A 214 -6.68 14.36 -12.26
C LYS A 214 -7.07 13.12 -13.03
N VAL A 215 -7.12 11.98 -12.34
CA VAL A 215 -7.54 10.72 -12.93
C VAL A 215 -8.99 10.83 -13.40
N SER A 216 -9.27 10.34 -14.60
CA SER A 216 -10.65 10.18 -15.07
C SER A 216 -11.29 8.98 -14.37
N PRO A 217 -12.63 8.91 -14.27
CA PRO A 217 -13.30 7.66 -13.92
C PRO A 217 -12.85 6.52 -14.84
N MET A 218 -12.88 5.30 -14.31
CA MET A 218 -12.60 4.10 -15.10
C MET A 218 -13.74 3.86 -16.10
N ASN A 219 -13.38 3.54 -17.35
CA ASN A 219 -14.34 3.30 -18.44
C ASN A 219 -14.16 1.89 -19.06
N ASP A 220 -15.03 1.53 -20.00
CA ASP A 220 -15.01 0.21 -20.63
C ASP A 220 -13.72 -0.08 -21.43
N VAL A 221 -13.08 0.97 -21.96
CA VAL A 221 -11.80 0.85 -22.67
C VAL A 221 -10.69 0.47 -21.68
N ASP A 222 -10.65 1.12 -20.52
CA ASP A 222 -9.70 0.81 -19.44
C ASP A 222 -9.83 -0.65 -18.99
N ILE A 223 -11.08 -1.11 -18.81
CA ILE A 223 -11.39 -2.50 -18.44
C ILE A 223 -10.95 -3.47 -19.54
N GLY A 224 -11.23 -3.14 -20.81
CA GLY A 224 -10.81 -3.94 -21.96
C GLY A 224 -9.28 -4.05 -22.07
N VAL A 225 -8.55 -2.96 -21.86
CA VAL A 225 -7.07 -2.96 -21.83
C VAL A 225 -6.55 -3.87 -20.72
N TYR A 226 -7.12 -3.77 -19.52
CA TYR A 226 -6.73 -4.62 -18.41
C TYR A 226 -6.99 -6.11 -18.69
N GLN A 227 -8.13 -6.45 -19.30
CA GLN A 227 -8.43 -7.83 -19.72
C GLN A 227 -7.47 -8.36 -20.78
N LEU A 228 -7.03 -7.50 -21.71
CA LEU A 228 -6.02 -7.86 -22.70
C LEU A 228 -4.67 -8.14 -22.04
N MET A 229 -4.26 -7.31 -21.08
CA MET A 229 -3.03 -7.54 -20.29
C MET A 229 -3.09 -8.86 -19.52
N GLN A 230 -4.22 -9.19 -18.88
CA GLN A 230 -4.40 -10.49 -18.23
C GLN A 230 -4.32 -11.66 -19.23
N SER A 231 -4.93 -11.49 -20.40
CA SER A 231 -4.89 -12.50 -21.45
C SER A 231 -3.46 -12.71 -21.95
N GLU A 232 -2.68 -11.65 -22.12
CA GLU A 232 -1.25 -11.70 -22.47
C GLU A 232 -0.46 -12.50 -21.42
N GLN A 233 -0.64 -12.19 -20.14
CA GLN A 233 0.07 -12.87 -19.05
C GLN A 233 -0.29 -14.36 -18.99
N LEU A 234 -1.58 -14.69 -19.10
CA LEU A 234 -2.06 -16.08 -19.09
C LEU A 234 -1.54 -16.87 -20.30
N LEU A 235 -1.57 -16.27 -21.50
CA LEU A 235 -1.04 -16.89 -22.72
C LEU A 235 0.46 -17.13 -22.60
N SER A 236 1.22 -16.15 -22.09
CA SER A 236 2.66 -16.25 -21.87
C SER A 236 3.02 -17.38 -20.88
N GLN A 237 2.35 -17.44 -19.74
CA GLN A 237 2.53 -18.54 -18.78
C GLN A 237 2.19 -19.90 -19.39
N LYS A 238 1.14 -19.97 -20.23
CA LYS A 238 0.74 -21.22 -20.85
C LYS A 238 1.75 -21.68 -21.91
N VAL A 239 2.29 -20.75 -22.68
CA VAL A 239 3.39 -20.98 -23.62
C VAL A 239 4.62 -21.53 -22.89
N GLU A 240 5.01 -20.90 -21.78
CA GLU A 240 6.16 -21.34 -20.99
C GLU A 240 5.96 -22.77 -20.44
N SER A 241 4.79 -23.04 -19.85
CA SER A 241 4.44 -24.37 -19.33
C SER A 241 4.48 -25.45 -20.40
N LEU A 242 3.91 -25.19 -21.60
CA LEU A 242 3.95 -26.15 -22.70
C LEU A 242 5.36 -26.32 -23.28
N SER A 243 6.17 -25.25 -23.25
CA SER A 243 7.57 -25.31 -23.69
C SER A 243 8.40 -26.24 -22.79
N GLN A 244 8.19 -26.16 -21.48
CA GLN A 244 8.79 -27.08 -20.51
C GLN A 244 8.32 -28.53 -20.76
N GLU A 245 7.04 -28.75 -21.05
CA GLU A 245 6.50 -30.08 -21.39
C GLU A 245 7.10 -30.64 -22.69
N ALA A 246 7.30 -29.80 -23.71
CA ALA A 246 7.93 -30.19 -24.96
C ALA A 246 9.41 -30.59 -24.78
N GLU A 247 10.16 -29.86 -23.95
CA GLU A 247 11.54 -30.22 -23.59
C GLU A 247 11.60 -31.51 -22.77
N LYS A 248 10.66 -31.74 -21.85
CA LYS A 248 10.55 -33.04 -21.15
C LYS A 248 10.30 -34.20 -22.13
N CYS A 249 9.36 -34.04 -23.07
CA CYS A 249 9.11 -35.08 -24.09
C CYS A 249 10.37 -35.39 -24.93
N LYS A 250 11.19 -34.38 -25.20
CA LYS A 250 12.47 -34.52 -25.91
C LYS A 250 13.51 -35.27 -25.09
N GLU A 251 13.60 -35.00 -23.80
CA GLU A 251 14.48 -35.72 -22.88
C GLU A 251 14.05 -37.19 -22.73
N ASP A 252 12.75 -37.44 -22.57
CA ASP A 252 12.20 -38.80 -22.51
C ASP A 252 12.49 -39.59 -23.80
N ALA A 253 12.33 -38.93 -24.96
CA ALA A 253 12.69 -39.53 -26.25
C ALA A 253 14.18 -39.87 -26.33
N ARG A 254 15.07 -38.98 -25.87
CA ARG A 254 16.52 -39.22 -25.82
C ARG A 254 16.85 -40.41 -24.91
N SER A 255 16.25 -40.48 -23.73
CA SER A 255 16.44 -41.58 -22.78
C SER A 255 15.93 -42.92 -23.34
N ALA A 256 14.76 -42.93 -23.99
CA ALA A 256 14.23 -44.12 -24.65
C ALA A 256 15.09 -44.58 -25.83
N CYS A 257 15.67 -43.66 -26.60
CA CYS A 257 16.64 -43.98 -27.65
C CYS A 257 17.90 -44.64 -27.08
N ARG A 258 18.48 -44.09 -26.01
CA ARG A 258 19.65 -44.69 -25.32
C ARG A 258 19.35 -46.08 -24.78
N ALA A 259 18.13 -46.30 -24.30
CA ALA A 259 17.66 -47.60 -23.82
C ALA A 259 17.23 -48.59 -24.92
N GLY A 260 17.38 -48.24 -26.21
CA GLY A 260 16.96 -49.09 -27.35
C GLY A 260 15.45 -49.22 -27.55
N LYS A 261 14.63 -48.48 -26.78
CA LYS A 261 13.16 -48.56 -26.78
C LYS A 261 12.55 -47.69 -27.89
N LYS A 262 12.76 -48.08 -29.16
CA LYS A 262 12.37 -47.31 -30.36
C LYS A 262 10.91 -46.85 -30.38
N GLN A 263 9.97 -47.72 -30.02
CA GLN A 263 8.53 -47.39 -30.02
C GLN A 263 8.16 -46.35 -28.97
N LEU A 264 8.82 -46.37 -27.80
CA LEU A 264 8.62 -45.38 -26.76
C LEU A 264 9.18 -44.02 -27.19
N ALA A 265 10.39 -44.00 -27.75
CA ALA A 265 11.00 -42.78 -28.29
C ALA A 265 10.12 -42.13 -29.37
N LEU A 266 9.57 -42.91 -30.29
CA LEU A 266 8.67 -42.41 -31.33
C LEU A 266 7.38 -41.80 -30.73
N ARG A 267 6.81 -42.40 -29.68
CA ARG A 267 5.64 -41.82 -28.99
C ARG A 267 5.98 -40.48 -28.34
N CYS A 268 7.11 -40.39 -27.63
CA CYS A 268 7.57 -39.15 -27.01
C CYS A 268 7.80 -38.04 -28.04
N LEU A 269 8.40 -38.35 -29.19
CA LEU A 269 8.59 -37.39 -30.29
C LEU A 269 7.25 -36.94 -30.91
N LYS A 270 6.27 -37.85 -31.06
CA LYS A 270 4.93 -37.49 -31.54
C LYS A 270 4.20 -36.59 -30.53
N ALA A 271 4.34 -36.85 -29.23
CA ALA A 271 3.79 -36.01 -28.18
C ALA A 271 4.41 -34.60 -28.22
N LYS A 272 5.76 -34.52 -28.26
CA LYS A 272 6.49 -33.25 -28.44
C LYS A 272 5.95 -32.43 -29.61
N ARG A 273 5.84 -33.04 -30.79
CA ARG A 273 5.39 -32.34 -32.01
C ARG A 273 3.95 -31.82 -31.90
N ARG A 274 3.07 -32.48 -31.14
CA ARG A 274 1.72 -31.98 -30.86
C ARG A 274 1.76 -30.78 -29.92
N THR A 275 2.58 -30.85 -28.87
CA THR A 275 2.80 -29.75 -27.93
C THR A 275 3.39 -28.53 -28.65
N GLU A 276 4.38 -28.71 -29.52
CA GLU A 276 4.99 -27.65 -30.33
C GLU A 276 3.98 -26.92 -31.22
N ARG A 277 3.10 -27.65 -31.92
CA ARG A 277 2.02 -27.01 -32.71
C ARG A 277 1.10 -26.16 -31.84
N ARG A 278 0.76 -26.64 -30.64
CA ARG A 278 -0.08 -25.87 -29.70
C ARG A 278 0.63 -24.63 -29.19
N ILE A 279 1.96 -24.68 -29.01
CA ILE A 279 2.77 -23.50 -28.69
C ILE A 279 2.71 -22.49 -29.83
N GLU A 280 2.90 -22.91 -31.09
CA GLU A 280 2.80 -22.02 -32.27
C GLU A 280 1.43 -21.32 -32.36
N GLU A 281 0.33 -22.05 -32.12
CA GLU A 281 -1.02 -21.49 -32.07
C GLU A 281 -1.18 -20.45 -30.94
N LEU A 282 -0.59 -20.69 -29.76
CA LEU A 282 -0.66 -19.75 -28.64
C LEU A 282 0.23 -18.53 -28.84
N HIS A 283 1.42 -18.69 -29.42
CA HIS A 283 2.28 -17.56 -29.81
C HIS A 283 1.56 -16.65 -30.79
N SER A 284 0.90 -17.20 -31.81
CA SER A 284 0.15 -16.40 -32.79
C SER A 284 -0.95 -15.56 -32.12
N LYS A 285 -1.60 -16.09 -31.07
CA LYS A 285 -2.60 -15.35 -30.28
C LYS A 285 -1.95 -14.30 -29.39
N LEU A 286 -0.81 -14.62 -28.78
CA LEU A 286 -0.04 -13.70 -27.95
C LEU A 286 0.42 -12.49 -28.75
N ASP A 287 1.01 -12.72 -29.93
CA ASP A 287 1.45 -11.67 -30.86
C ASP A 287 0.29 -10.75 -31.27
N ALA A 288 -0.90 -11.33 -31.48
CA ALA A 288 -2.10 -10.55 -31.80
C ALA A 288 -2.54 -9.65 -30.62
N VAL A 289 -2.51 -10.16 -29.38
CA VAL A 289 -2.84 -9.38 -28.17
C VAL A 289 -1.81 -8.28 -27.95
N GLN A 290 -0.52 -8.59 -28.03
CA GLN A 290 0.57 -7.63 -27.89
C GLN A 290 0.48 -6.53 -28.95
N GLY A 291 0.24 -6.90 -30.20
CA GLY A 291 0.06 -5.94 -31.28
C GLY A 291 -1.16 -5.01 -31.09
N ILE A 292 -2.19 -5.42 -30.36
CA ILE A 292 -3.31 -4.53 -29.97
C ILE A 292 -2.87 -3.58 -28.86
N LEU A 293 -2.21 -4.10 -27.82
CA LEU A 293 -1.72 -3.31 -26.68
C LEU A 293 -0.72 -2.23 -27.13
N ASP A 294 0.24 -2.58 -28.00
CA ASP A 294 1.23 -1.65 -28.54
C ASP A 294 0.58 -0.48 -29.28
N ARG A 295 -0.46 -0.74 -30.08
CA ARG A 295 -1.21 0.31 -30.79
C ARG A 295 -1.96 1.22 -29.81
N ILE A 296 -2.53 0.65 -28.75
CA ILE A 296 -3.20 1.43 -27.70
C ILE A 296 -2.19 2.34 -27.01
N TYR A 297 -1.02 1.81 -26.62
CA TYR A 297 0.00 2.61 -25.94
C TYR A 297 0.64 3.68 -26.85
N ALA A 298 0.87 3.37 -28.13
CA ALA A 298 1.31 4.37 -29.11
C ALA A 298 0.29 5.51 -29.24
N SER A 299 -1.00 5.18 -29.39
CA SER A 299 -2.07 6.20 -29.51
C SER A 299 -2.22 7.08 -28.27
N GLN A 300 -1.94 6.53 -27.08
CA GLN A 300 -1.99 7.27 -25.82
C GLN A 300 -0.76 8.17 -25.64
N THR A 301 0.39 7.78 -26.18
CA THR A 301 1.62 8.57 -26.14
C THR A 301 1.56 9.76 -27.11
N ASP A 302 0.96 9.56 -28.28
CA ASP A 302 0.75 10.62 -29.28
C ASP A 302 -0.23 11.71 -28.80
N GLN A 303 -1.12 11.39 -27.86
CA GLN A 303 -1.99 12.38 -27.19
C GLN A 303 -1.27 13.19 -26.10
N MET A 304 -0.04 12.83 -25.72
CA MET A 304 0.74 13.45 -24.64
C MET A 304 1.79 14.46 -25.13
N VAL A 305 1.94 14.64 -26.45
CA VAL A 305 2.80 15.67 -27.09
C VAL A 305 1.95 16.88 -27.49
#